data_AF-A0A4D9DC26-F1
#
_entry.id   AF-A0A4D9DC26-F1
#
_cell.length_a   1.000
_cell.length_b   1.000
_cell.length_c   1.000
_cell.angle_alpha   90.00
_cell.angle_beta   90.00
_cell.angle_gamma   90.00
#
_symmetry.space_group_name_H-M   'P 1'
#
loop_
_entity.id
_entity.type
_entity.pdbx_description
1 polymer ?
#
loop_
_entity_poly.entity_id
_entity_poly.type
_entity_poly.pdbx_seq_one_letter_code
_entity_poly.pdbx_strand_id
1 'polypeptide(L)'
;MLLETARRYNHETESITFLKDFTYSKDDFPRAGLQVEFINPIFEFSRAMRRLQLDDAEFALLIAIDMFSADRPNVQQHGQVEALQQPYVEALHAYTLIKRPQVPAGGALSAPSPPPGRGRGEWLGDTPPRPPPTLIPPPQDRLMFPRMLGAVGEREGEGQGLAPPSPPTDPVAPKD
;
A
#
# COMPACT_ATOMS: atom_id res chain seq x y z
N MET A 1 9.44 -4.42 -4.98
CA MET A 1 8.94 -5.72 -5.51
C MET A 1 7.59 -6.09 -4.89
N LEU A 2 7.46 -6.21 -3.56
CA LEU A 2 6.24 -6.73 -2.93
C LEU A 2 4.97 -5.86 -3.15
N LEU A 3 5.09 -4.53 -3.13
CA LEU A 3 3.97 -3.62 -3.42
C LEU A 3 3.44 -3.79 -4.86
N GLU A 4 4.36 -3.97 -5.81
CA GLU A 4 4.04 -4.22 -7.23
C GLU A 4 3.37 -5.59 -7.45
N THR A 5 3.80 -6.59 -6.67
CA THR A 5 3.17 -7.92 -6.61
C THR A 5 1.73 -7.80 -6.09
N ALA A 6 1.53 -7.11 -4.96
CA ALA A 6 0.22 -6.92 -4.36
C ALA A 6 -0.74 -6.14 -5.27
N ARG A 7 -0.23 -5.17 -6.03
CA ARG A 7 -1.01 -4.41 -7.02
C ARG A 7 -1.55 -5.30 -8.16
N ARG A 8 -0.86 -6.38 -8.51
CA ARG A 8 -1.24 -7.33 -9.58
C ARG A 8 -1.91 -8.60 -9.07
N TYR A 9 -2.33 -8.62 -7.80
CA TYR A 9 -3.03 -9.75 -7.21
C TYR A 9 -4.49 -9.80 -7.68
N ASN A 10 -4.91 -10.96 -8.18
CA ASN A 10 -6.30 -11.27 -8.49
C ASN A 10 -6.88 -12.16 -7.37
N HIS A 11 -7.94 -11.67 -6.73
CA HIS A 11 -8.63 -12.39 -5.66
C HIS A 11 -9.49 -13.55 -6.17
N GLU A 12 -10.09 -13.44 -7.36
CA GLU A 12 -11.01 -14.46 -7.89
C GLU A 12 -10.28 -15.77 -8.18
N THR A 13 -9.07 -15.66 -8.71
CA THR A 13 -8.22 -16.80 -9.11
C THR A 13 -7.10 -17.09 -8.12
N GLU A 14 -7.03 -16.34 -7.01
CA GLU A 14 -5.93 -16.37 -6.04
C GLU A 14 -4.55 -16.44 -6.70
N SER A 15 -4.28 -15.51 -7.61
CA SER A 15 -3.08 -15.52 -8.44
C SER A 15 -2.44 -14.15 -8.56
N ILE A 16 -1.16 -14.12 -8.90
CA ILE A 16 -0.39 -12.90 -9.12
C ILE A 16 0.08 -12.90 -10.57
N THR A 17 -0.14 -11.80 -11.27
CA THR A 17 0.39 -11.63 -12.62
C THR A 17 1.72 -10.89 -12.57
N PHE A 18 2.77 -11.49 -13.10
CA PHE A 18 4.05 -10.84 -13.34
C PHE A 18 4.20 -10.55 -14.84
N LEU A 19 4.86 -9.44 -15.15
CA LEU A 19 4.93 -8.91 -16.52
C LEU A 19 3.52 -8.84 -17.12
N LYS A 20 3.38 -8.85 -18.45
CA LYS A 20 2.06 -8.63 -19.06
C LYS A 20 1.18 -9.88 -19.05
N ASP A 21 1.77 -11.08 -19.09
CA ASP A 21 1.03 -12.29 -19.47
C ASP A 21 1.34 -13.53 -18.61
N PHE A 22 2.17 -13.42 -17.57
CA PHE A 22 2.52 -14.58 -16.74
C PHE A 22 1.78 -14.54 -15.40
N THR A 23 0.70 -15.32 -15.30
CA THR A 23 -0.08 -15.46 -14.07
C THR A 23 0.32 -16.72 -13.33
N TYR A 24 0.59 -16.57 -12.03
CA TYR A 24 1.03 -17.65 -11.14
C TYR A 24 0.06 -17.77 -9.96
N SER A 25 -0.46 -18.97 -9.77
CA SER A 25 -1.19 -19.35 -8.56
C SER A 25 -0.21 -19.64 -7.42
N LYS A 26 -0.73 -19.78 -6.21
CA LYS A 26 0.07 -20.12 -5.03
C LYS A 26 0.92 -21.38 -5.20
N ASP A 27 0.42 -22.36 -5.96
CA ASP A 27 1.09 -23.65 -6.18
C ASP A 27 2.17 -23.60 -7.26
N ASP A 28 2.25 -22.52 -8.04
CA ASP A 28 3.29 -22.33 -9.05
C ASP A 28 4.62 -21.87 -8.43
N PHE A 29 4.57 -21.11 -7.34
CA PHE A 29 5.76 -20.56 -6.69
C PHE A 29 6.73 -21.63 -6.15
N PRO A 30 6.29 -22.74 -5.51
CA PRO A 30 7.19 -23.82 -5.10
C PRO A 30 7.84 -24.50 -6.31
N ARG A 31 7.10 -24.66 -7.41
CA ARG A 31 7.64 -25.23 -8.67
C ARG A 31 8.71 -24.33 -9.29
N ALA A 32 8.61 -23.03 -9.07
CA ALA A 32 9.62 -22.04 -9.45
C ALA A 32 10.79 -21.93 -8.45
N GLY A 33 10.81 -22.76 -7.40
CA GLY A 33 11.89 -22.79 -6.41
C GLY A 33 11.75 -21.79 -5.26
N LEU A 34 10.60 -21.10 -5.12
CA LEU A 34 10.35 -20.24 -3.97
C LEU A 34 9.92 -21.07 -2.76
N GLN A 35 10.57 -20.84 -1.62
CA GLN A 35 10.25 -21.56 -0.38
C GLN A 35 8.86 -21.18 0.15
N VAL A 36 8.12 -22.16 0.68
CA VAL A 36 6.72 -22.00 1.13
C VAL A 36 6.58 -20.95 2.23
N GLU A 37 7.61 -20.80 3.05
CA GLU A 37 7.73 -19.81 4.11
C GLU A 37 7.61 -18.37 3.60
N PHE A 38 7.98 -18.10 2.34
CA PHE A 38 7.83 -16.79 1.71
C PHE A 38 6.52 -16.65 0.93
N ILE A 39 6.00 -17.75 0.38
CA ILE A 39 4.78 -17.74 -0.45
C ILE A 39 3.57 -17.29 0.37
N ASN A 40 3.35 -17.91 1.53
CA ASN A 40 2.20 -17.58 2.38
C ASN A 40 2.17 -16.08 2.76
N PRO A 41 3.26 -15.48 3.28
CA PRO A 41 3.32 -14.04 3.53
C PRO A 41 3.02 -13.16 2.32
N ILE A 42 3.51 -13.52 1.12
CA ILE A 42 3.27 -12.72 -0.10
C ILE A 42 1.77 -12.63 -0.42
N PHE A 43 1.08 -13.77 -0.37
CA PHE A 43 -0.35 -13.82 -0.65
C PHE A 43 -1.18 -13.15 0.46
N GLU A 44 -0.83 -13.34 1.73
CA GLU A 44 -1.49 -12.66 2.85
C GLU A 44 -1.33 -11.14 2.77
N PHE A 45 -0.11 -10.67 2.47
CA PHE A 45 0.14 -9.26 2.23
C PHE A 45 -0.70 -8.73 1.07
N SER A 46 -0.76 -9.47 -0.04
CA SER A 46 -1.54 -9.07 -1.21
C SER A 46 -3.04 -8.97 -0.91
N ARG A 47 -3.59 -9.91 -0.13
CA ARG A 47 -4.97 -9.86 0.38
C ARG A 47 -5.21 -8.66 1.31
N ALA A 48 -4.26 -8.35 2.19
CA ALA A 48 -4.33 -7.18 3.06
C ALA A 48 -4.35 -5.87 2.25
N MET A 49 -3.47 -5.74 1.26
CA MET A 49 -3.40 -4.58 0.37
C MET A 49 -4.69 -4.40 -0.44
N ARG A 50 -5.30 -5.48 -0.91
CA ARG A 50 -6.58 -5.40 -1.64
C ARG A 50 -7.70 -4.80 -0.79
N ARG A 51 -7.74 -5.12 0.51
CA ARG A 51 -8.74 -4.60 1.46
C ARG A 51 -8.62 -3.09 1.69
N LEU A 52 -7.42 -2.52 1.50
CA LEU A 52 -7.20 -1.08 1.62
C LEU A 52 -7.78 -0.28 0.44
N GLN A 53 -8.09 -0.96 -0.67
CA GLN A 53 -8.65 -0.38 -1.90
C GLN A 53 -7.87 0.86 -2.37
N LEU A 54 -6.55 0.72 -2.40
CA LEU A 54 -5.65 1.78 -2.85
C LEU A 54 -5.82 2.00 -4.36
N ASP A 55 -5.82 3.25 -4.79
CA ASP A 55 -5.72 3.60 -6.20
C ASP A 55 -4.26 3.69 -6.69
N ASP A 56 -4.11 4.00 -7.97
CA ASP A 56 -2.79 4.10 -8.61
C ASP A 56 -1.90 5.18 -7.98
N ALA A 57 -2.47 6.27 -7.48
CA ALA A 57 -1.70 7.35 -6.85
C ALA A 57 -1.22 6.95 -5.46
N GLU A 58 -2.09 6.34 -4.65
CA GLU A 58 -1.75 5.76 -3.34
C GLU A 58 -0.65 4.70 -3.49
N PHE A 59 -0.75 3.81 -4.48
CA PHE A 59 0.31 2.84 -4.78
C PHE A 59 1.63 3.51 -5.19
N ALA A 60 1.59 4.49 -6.10
CA ALA A 60 2.79 5.19 -6.54
C ALA A 60 3.53 5.88 -5.38
N LEU A 61 2.79 6.50 -4.47
CA LEU A 61 3.34 7.14 -3.28
C LEU A 61 3.93 6.11 -2.30
N LEU A 62 3.26 4.99 -2.05
CA LEU A 62 3.80 3.91 -1.22
C LEU A 62 5.09 3.31 -1.81
N ILE A 63 5.15 3.16 -3.14
CA ILE A 63 6.35 2.68 -3.83
C ILE A 63 7.50 3.69 -3.69
N ALA A 64 7.21 4.98 -3.85
CA ALA A 64 8.21 6.03 -3.65
C ALA A 64 8.75 6.02 -2.20
N ILE A 65 7.87 5.88 -1.21
CA ILE A 65 8.25 5.77 0.21
C ILE A 65 9.13 4.53 0.45
N ASP A 66 8.74 3.35 -0.06
CA ASP A 66 9.55 2.12 0.04
C ASP A 66 10.93 2.28 -0.62
N MET A 67 10.99 2.99 -1.75
CA MET A 67 12.24 3.27 -2.48
C MET A 67 13.20 4.14 -1.68
N PHE A 68 12.69 5.16 -0.96
CA PHE A 68 13.49 6.05 -0.11
C PHE A 68 13.57 5.57 1.34
N SER A 69 13.73 4.26 1.59
CA SER A 69 13.89 3.73 2.94
C SER A 69 15.34 3.86 3.45
N ALA A 70 15.57 4.66 4.49
CA ALA A 70 16.89 4.85 5.08
C ALA A 70 17.42 3.61 5.83
N ASP A 71 16.54 2.67 6.20
CA ASP A 71 16.87 1.45 6.93
C ASP A 71 17.51 0.35 6.06
N ARG A 72 17.78 0.63 4.78
CA ARG A 72 18.45 -0.33 3.89
C ARG A 72 19.92 -0.50 4.31
N PRO A 73 20.47 -1.73 4.24
CA PRO A 73 21.88 -1.94 4.53
C PRO A 73 22.74 -1.07 3.60
N ASN A 74 23.90 -0.63 4.12
CA ASN A 74 24.89 0.18 3.42
C ASN A 74 24.49 1.64 3.11
N VAL A 75 23.30 2.10 3.52
CA VAL A 75 22.97 3.53 3.46
C VAL A 75 23.91 4.32 4.39
N GLN A 76 24.58 5.34 3.85
CA GLN A 76 25.52 6.17 4.63
C GLN A 76 24.83 7.41 5.19
N GLN A 77 24.00 8.05 4.37
CA GLN A 77 23.41 9.36 4.66
C GLN A 77 21.92 9.22 5.00
N HIS A 78 21.62 8.54 6.12
CA HIS A 78 20.24 8.23 6.53
C HIS A 78 19.35 9.48 6.55
N GLY A 79 19.81 10.58 7.14
CA GLY A 79 19.05 11.81 7.23
C GLY A 79 18.74 12.46 5.86
N GLN A 80 19.59 12.27 4.86
CA GLN A 80 19.30 12.76 3.51
C GLN A 80 18.25 11.87 2.82
N VAL A 81 18.33 10.56 3.01
CA VAL A 81 17.32 9.62 2.50
C VAL A 81 15.95 9.89 3.14
N GLU A 82 15.91 10.11 4.46
CA GLU A 82 14.68 10.52 5.17
C GLU A 82 14.14 11.86 4.65
N ALA A 83 15.00 12.85 4.43
CA ALA A 83 14.59 14.14 3.87
C ALA A 83 14.02 14.02 2.45
N LEU A 84 14.54 13.09 1.64
CA LEU A 84 13.98 12.77 0.31
C LEU A 84 12.67 11.99 0.38
N GLN A 85 12.48 11.15 1.40
CA GLN A 85 11.25 10.39 1.63
C GLN A 85 10.10 11.30 2.09
N GLN A 86 10.40 12.28 2.95
CA GLN A 86 9.43 13.10 3.67
C GLN A 86 8.32 13.72 2.78
N PRO A 87 8.62 14.32 1.61
CA PRO A 87 7.59 14.88 0.74
C PRO A 87 6.56 13.86 0.25
N TYR A 88 6.96 12.60 0.04
CA TYR A 88 6.03 11.55 -0.42
C TYR A 88 5.10 11.07 0.69
N VAL A 89 5.60 11.04 1.94
CA VAL A 89 4.79 10.75 3.12
C VAL A 89 3.74 11.84 3.32
N GLU A 90 4.15 13.10 3.25
CA GLU A 90 3.24 14.25 3.35
C GLU A 90 2.20 14.24 2.22
N ALA A 91 2.62 13.95 1.00
CA ALA A 91 1.73 13.83 -0.15
C ALA A 91 0.70 12.71 0.04
N LEU A 92 1.10 11.52 0.51
CA LEU A 92 0.17 10.41 0.77
C LEU A 92 -0.84 10.74 1.84
N HIS A 93 -0.40 11.38 2.92
CA HIS A 93 -1.28 11.82 4.00
C HIS A 93 -2.31 12.84 3.51
N ALA A 94 -1.85 13.89 2.80
CA ALA A 94 -2.73 14.91 2.24
C ALA A 94 -3.71 14.31 1.21
N TYR A 95 -3.23 13.44 0.32
CA TYR A 95 -4.05 12.75 -0.67
C TYR A 95 -5.17 11.93 -0.03
N THR A 96 -4.82 11.17 1.01
CA THR A 96 -5.78 10.33 1.74
C THR A 96 -6.84 11.18 2.45
N LEU A 97 -6.46 12.28 3.10
CA LEU A 97 -7.40 13.18 3.78
C LEU A 97 -8.40 13.83 2.82
N ILE A 98 -7.93 14.22 1.62
CA ILE A 98 -8.80 14.83 0.59
C ILE A 98 -9.75 13.78 0.03
N LYS A 99 -9.25 12.57 -0.27
CA LYS A 99 -10.01 11.50 -0.92
C LYS A 99 -10.98 10.79 0.04
N ARG A 100 -10.60 10.66 1.31
CA ARG A 100 -11.37 10.01 2.37
C ARG A 100 -11.54 11.01 3.51
N PRO A 101 -12.37 12.05 3.35
CA PRO A 101 -12.61 13.02 4.40
C PRO A 101 -13.17 12.26 5.59
N GLN A 102 -12.38 12.17 6.66
CA GLN A 102 -12.86 11.63 7.92
C GLN A 102 -14.00 12.53 8.35
N VAL A 103 -15.25 12.03 8.31
CA VAL A 103 -16.34 12.70 9.01
C VAL A 103 -15.90 12.69 10.48
N PRO A 104 -15.61 13.85 11.11
CA PRO A 104 -15.26 13.83 12.51
C PRO A 104 -16.43 13.19 13.25
N ALA A 105 -16.16 12.12 13.99
CA ALA A 105 -17.14 11.41 14.83
C ALA A 105 -17.61 12.25 16.04
N GLY A 106 -17.62 13.57 15.91
CA GLY A 106 -18.09 14.54 16.87
C GLY A 106 -18.45 15.81 16.11
N GLY A 107 -19.70 15.92 15.70
CA GLY A 107 -20.15 17.07 14.91
C GLY A 107 -21.15 16.77 13.80
N ALA A 108 -21.93 15.70 13.90
CA ALA A 108 -23.33 15.87 13.53
C ALA A 108 -23.89 16.91 14.51
N LEU A 109 -23.68 18.20 14.22
CA LEU A 109 -24.56 19.25 14.67
C LEU A 109 -25.91 18.82 14.14
N SER A 110 -26.66 18.10 14.98
CA SER A 110 -28.10 18.08 14.94
C SER A 110 -28.48 19.55 14.79
N ALA A 111 -28.83 19.96 13.57
CA ALA A 111 -29.34 21.29 13.36
C ALA A 111 -30.47 21.44 14.38
N PRO A 112 -30.41 22.42 15.30
CA PRO A 112 -31.45 22.57 16.29
C PRO A 112 -32.76 22.67 15.53
N SER A 113 -33.70 21.77 15.82
CA SER A 113 -35.02 21.82 15.20
C SER A 113 -35.55 23.25 15.38
N PRO A 114 -36.05 23.90 14.31
CA PRO A 114 -36.52 25.27 14.43
C PRO A 114 -37.61 25.31 15.52
N PRO A 115 -37.54 26.26 16.48
CA PRO A 115 -38.56 26.37 17.51
C PRO A 115 -39.92 26.60 16.82
N PRO A 116 -40.99 25.94 17.27
CA PRO A 116 -42.30 26.13 16.68
C PRO A 116 -42.76 27.57 16.92
N GLY A 117 -42.82 28.36 15.84
CA GLY A 117 -43.56 29.62 15.82
C GLY A 117 -42.77 30.90 16.11
N ARG A 118 -41.77 31.24 15.28
CA ARG A 118 -41.35 32.65 15.12
C ARG A 118 -41.29 33.06 13.66
N GLY A 119 -41.96 34.17 13.36
CA GLY A 119 -42.25 34.65 12.02
C GLY A 119 -41.01 35.01 11.20
N ARG A 120 -41.17 34.93 9.88
CA ARG A 120 -40.22 35.41 8.87
C ARG A 120 -39.95 36.91 9.10
N GLY A 121 -38.80 37.27 9.66
CA GLY A 121 -38.48 38.71 9.81
C GLY A 121 -37.12 39.11 10.37
N GLU A 122 -36.36 38.24 11.04
CA GLU A 122 -35.14 38.67 11.75
C GLU A 122 -33.96 37.72 11.49
N TRP A 123 -33.23 37.94 10.39
CA TRP A 123 -31.93 37.30 10.10
C TRP A 123 -30.90 38.36 9.66
N LEU A 124 -30.82 39.50 10.35
CA LEU A 124 -29.80 40.51 10.06
C LEU A 124 -29.16 41.00 11.37
N GLY A 125 -28.07 40.36 11.78
CA GLY A 125 -27.26 40.78 12.92
C GLY A 125 -26.50 39.61 13.52
N ASP A 126 -25.17 39.67 13.49
CA ASP A 126 -24.22 38.81 14.21
C ASP A 126 -23.97 37.39 13.68
N THR A 127 -23.28 37.32 12.53
CA THR A 127 -22.34 36.20 12.30
C THR A 127 -21.12 36.37 13.23
N PRO A 128 -20.83 35.41 14.13
CA PRO A 128 -19.63 35.49 14.96
C PRO A 128 -18.37 35.37 14.08
N PRO A 129 -17.25 36.01 14.47
CA PRO A 129 -16.01 35.96 13.70
C PRO A 129 -15.47 34.52 13.62
N ARG A 130 -14.96 34.17 12.44
CA ARG A 130 -14.32 32.87 12.16
C ARG A 130 -13.20 32.61 13.18
N PRO A 131 -13.10 31.41 13.77
CA PRO A 131 -11.95 31.08 14.61
C PRO A 131 -10.66 31.07 13.76
N PRO A 132 -9.51 31.45 14.34
CA PRO A 132 -8.22 31.38 13.64
C PRO A 132 -7.88 29.93 13.27
N PRO A 133 -7.13 29.69 12.19
CA PRO A 133 -6.71 28.34 11.81
C PRO A 133 -5.88 27.74 12.95
N THR A 134 -6.41 26.69 13.58
CA THR A 134 -5.71 25.96 14.63
C THR A 134 -4.57 25.18 13.98
N LEU A 135 -3.33 25.45 14.42
CA LEU A 135 -2.16 24.68 14.04
C LEU A 135 -2.41 23.23 14.50
N ILE A 136 -2.67 22.32 13.56
CA ILE A 136 -2.80 20.89 13.85
C ILE A 136 -1.44 20.46 14.43
N PRO A 137 -1.38 19.96 15.68
CA PRO A 137 -0.13 19.43 16.20
C PRO A 137 0.29 18.21 15.37
N PRO A 138 1.60 17.99 15.13
CA PRO A 138 2.04 16.79 14.43
C PRO A 138 1.59 15.54 15.18
N PRO A 139 1.15 14.48 14.49
CA PRO A 139 0.74 13.23 15.13
C PRO A 139 1.92 12.67 15.93
N GLN A 140 1.71 12.43 17.23
CA GLN A 140 2.74 11.91 18.14
C GLN A 140 2.99 10.41 17.99
N ASP A 141 2.24 9.72 17.13
CA ASP A 141 2.37 8.29 16.90
C ASP A 141 3.42 8.00 15.82
N ARG A 142 4.69 8.16 16.22
CA ARG A 142 5.89 7.76 15.46
C ARG A 142 6.14 6.24 15.51
N LEU A 143 5.12 5.43 15.77
CA LEU A 143 5.21 3.98 15.87
C LEU A 143 3.94 3.41 15.26
N MET A 144 4.06 2.36 14.44
CA MET A 144 3.00 1.56 13.79
C MET A 144 3.00 1.57 12.24
N PHE A 145 4.14 1.76 11.59
CA PHE A 145 4.41 1.02 10.35
C PHE A 145 5.23 -0.23 10.72
N PRO A 146 4.67 -1.46 10.61
CA PRO A 146 5.35 -2.66 11.05
C PRO A 146 6.61 -2.94 10.24
N ARG A 147 7.64 -3.35 10.98
CA ARG A 147 8.92 -3.93 10.59
C ARG A 147 8.79 -5.16 9.68
N MET A 148 8.17 -5.04 8.51
CA MET A 148 7.87 -6.15 7.61
C MET A 148 8.83 -6.25 6.41
N LEU A 149 9.85 -5.40 6.31
CA LEU A 149 10.87 -5.44 5.25
C LEU A 149 12.31 -5.67 5.75
N GLY A 150 12.49 -6.04 7.01
CA GLY A 150 13.82 -6.12 7.66
C GLY A 150 14.38 -7.52 7.92
N ALA A 151 13.84 -8.60 7.35
CA ALA A 151 14.27 -9.96 7.67
C ALA A 151 14.35 -10.90 6.46
N VAL A 152 14.98 -10.48 5.36
CA VAL A 152 15.48 -11.41 4.34
C VAL A 152 16.88 -10.96 3.89
N GLY A 153 17.86 -11.40 4.66
CA GLY A 153 19.31 -11.26 4.47
C GLY A 153 19.93 -11.78 5.77
N GLU A 154 20.82 -12.77 5.82
CA GLU A 154 21.71 -13.34 4.83
C GLU A 154 21.89 -14.84 5.19
N ARG A 155 21.78 -15.72 4.21
CA ARG A 155 22.53 -16.99 4.20
C ARG A 155 22.95 -17.24 2.76
N GLU A 156 24.14 -16.76 2.43
CA GLU A 156 24.89 -17.21 1.27
C GLU A 156 25.13 -18.72 1.45
N GLY A 157 24.50 -19.50 0.59
CA GLY A 157 24.73 -20.93 0.45
C GLY A 157 24.97 -21.21 -1.01
N GLU A 158 26.19 -21.62 -1.33
CA GLU A 158 26.64 -22.05 -2.65
C GLU A 158 25.61 -22.99 -3.31
N GLY A 159 25.04 -22.56 -4.44
CA GLY A 159 24.13 -23.35 -5.26
C GLY A 159 24.65 -23.42 -6.68
N GLN A 160 25.12 -24.60 -7.08
CA GLN A 160 25.59 -24.92 -8.43
C GLN A 160 24.60 -24.48 -9.50
N GLY A 161 25.11 -23.86 -10.57
CA GLY A 161 24.32 -23.47 -11.73
C GLY A 161 23.64 -24.68 -12.37
N LEU A 162 22.31 -24.74 -12.28
CA LEU A 162 21.50 -25.63 -13.11
C LEU A 162 21.08 -24.88 -14.38
N ALA A 163 21.37 -25.52 -15.52
CA ALA A 163 20.98 -25.06 -16.85
C ALA A 163 19.45 -24.95 -16.98
N PRO A 164 18.94 -24.04 -17.85
CA PRO A 164 17.51 -23.91 -18.09
C PRO A 164 16.91 -25.21 -18.65
N PRO A 165 15.62 -25.52 -18.33
CA PRO A 165 14.97 -26.73 -18.80
C PRO A 165 14.79 -26.72 -20.33
N SER A 166 15.02 -27.87 -20.95
CA SER A 166 14.84 -28.11 -22.39
C SER A 166 13.37 -27.98 -22.80
N PRO A 167 13.08 -27.51 -24.04
CA PRO A 167 11.72 -27.37 -24.53
C PRO A 167 11.00 -28.73 -24.66
N PRO A 168 9.65 -28.75 -24.56
CA PRO A 168 8.86 -29.97 -24.64
C PRO A 168 9.03 -30.64 -26.01
N THR A 169 9.29 -31.95 -26.01
CA THR A 169 9.42 -32.76 -27.23
C THR A 169 8.01 -33.16 -27.68
N ASP A 170 7.61 -32.76 -28.89
CA ASP A 170 6.35 -33.20 -29.49
C ASP A 170 6.32 -34.73 -29.67
N PRO A 171 5.14 -35.38 -29.51
CA PRO A 171 5.01 -36.80 -29.69
C PRO A 171 5.21 -37.17 -31.17
N VAL A 172 6.19 -38.02 -31.44
CA VAL A 172 6.44 -38.63 -32.75
C VAL A 172 5.21 -39.46 -33.16
N ALA A 173 4.56 -39.07 -34.25
CA ALA A 173 3.52 -39.86 -34.89
C ALA A 173 4.10 -41.18 -35.44
N PRO A 174 3.36 -42.30 -35.36
CA PRO A 174 3.80 -43.56 -35.96
C PRO A 174 3.82 -43.43 -37.49
N LYS A 175 4.87 -43.97 -38.09
CA LYS A 175 5.09 -43.98 -39.53
C LYS A 175 4.55 -45.31 -40.08
N ASP A 176 3.56 -45.24 -40.95
CA ASP A 176 3.15 -46.36 -41.82
C ASP A 176 4.23 -46.68 -42.86
#